data_AF-A0A6I4HXW1-F1
#
_entry.id   AF-A0A6I4HXW1-F1
#
_cell.length_a   1.000
_cell.length_b   1.000
_cell.length_c   1.000
_cell.angle_alpha   90.00
_cell.angle_beta   90.00
_cell.angle_gamma   90.00
#
_symmetry.space_group_name_H-M   'P 1'
#
loop_
_entity.id
_entity.type
_entity.pdbx_description
1 polymer ?
#
loop_
_entity_poly.entity_id
_entity_poly.type
_entity_poly.pdbx_seq_one_letter_code
_entity_poly.pdbx_strand_id
1 'polypeptide(L)'
;MIIFNHKTSLNSLEDAYEKLGADNSVDIKISKSFSNDDFGLTPAIIQFFATWYHSNSGKIIFDIKTEDVSNVNSELSDKYLSDFYRLDFLFTCVVYCWIRPIEDIEGRNIKPLLRLQNESHHRKMRRQQINGFQAILACFDHLGNQKGLLNAFYTDDEFIDNEIDFDRAIDKSLRQVTSLNVQLQLSNFAPVRQDVIDVIFELVKNTNDWARADINERPLTPNSRGLYLKTHRRTKASFLDIYHEYAGLNGFFTSNYFETNSNNELYFLEISVFDTGVGYVNRFTKRPTNDFSTEEQVEVIKECMLVNNTSATGLTGKSKGKGLDRIMRTLNDKGFFWLRTGNVSVFRNLIQNHYKPDGLVTDIQLYDWRENSNDRFTPLFLVKGTVATLIFPLMRRSNV
;
A
#
# COMPACT_ATOMS: atom_id res chain seq x y z
N MET A 1 -0.12 -13.89 -20.43
CA MET A 1 0.99 -13.12 -19.83
C MET A 1 0.52 -11.71 -19.50
N ILE A 2 0.87 -11.22 -18.30
CA ILE A 2 0.60 -9.86 -17.81
C ILE A 2 1.93 -9.10 -17.78
N ILE A 3 1.95 -7.83 -18.19
CA ILE A 3 3.17 -7.04 -18.33
C ILE A 3 3.09 -5.80 -17.45
N PHE A 4 4.07 -5.63 -16.56
CA PHE A 4 4.28 -4.42 -15.76
C PHE A 4 5.30 -3.50 -16.43
N ASN A 5 4.85 -2.31 -16.85
CA ASN A 5 5.65 -1.31 -17.60
C ASN A 5 5.10 0.12 -17.37
N HIS A 6 5.56 1.12 -18.12
CA HIS A 6 5.11 2.52 -18.01
C HIS A 6 3.59 2.75 -18.20
N LYS A 7 2.84 1.78 -18.76
CA LYS A 7 1.39 1.88 -18.95
C LYS A 7 0.59 1.30 -17.79
N THR A 8 1.26 0.69 -16.82
CA THR A 8 0.58 0.12 -15.66
C THR A 8 -0.01 1.23 -14.80
N SER A 9 -1.32 1.18 -14.62
CA SER A 9 -2.14 2.01 -13.73
C SER A 9 -3.06 1.13 -12.87
N LEU A 10 -3.76 1.74 -11.91
CA LEU A 10 -4.78 1.03 -11.10
C LEU A 10 -5.88 0.39 -11.96
N ASN A 11 -6.35 1.07 -13.00
CA ASN A 11 -7.35 0.50 -13.92
C ASN A 11 -6.80 -0.71 -14.68
N SER A 12 -5.58 -0.60 -15.22
CA SER A 12 -4.96 -1.73 -15.93
C SER A 12 -4.67 -2.94 -15.02
N LEU A 13 -4.51 -2.71 -13.71
CA LEU A 13 -4.35 -3.76 -12.70
C LEU A 13 -5.65 -4.54 -12.50
N GLU A 14 -6.80 -3.86 -12.47
CA GLU A 14 -8.08 -4.54 -12.40
C GLU A 14 -8.33 -5.37 -13.68
N ASP A 15 -7.97 -4.86 -14.87
CA ASP A 15 -8.00 -5.67 -16.11
C ASP A 15 -7.04 -6.88 -16.04
N ALA A 16 -5.93 -6.73 -15.32
CA ALA A 16 -4.98 -7.81 -15.11
C ALA A 16 -5.53 -8.88 -14.15
N TYR A 17 -6.29 -8.49 -13.12
CA TYR A 17 -6.97 -9.43 -12.23
C TYR A 17 -8.01 -10.26 -12.97
N GLU A 18 -8.83 -9.65 -13.84
CA GLU A 18 -9.82 -10.40 -14.64
C GLU A 18 -9.17 -11.49 -15.50
N LYS A 19 -7.96 -11.24 -16.03
CA LYS A 19 -7.18 -12.24 -16.76
C LYS A 19 -6.73 -13.41 -15.88
N LEU A 20 -6.51 -13.21 -14.58
CA LEU A 20 -6.20 -14.30 -13.64
C LEU A 20 -7.39 -15.22 -13.42
N GLY A 21 -8.62 -14.71 -13.50
CA GLY A 21 -9.83 -15.53 -13.39
C GLY A 21 -10.07 -16.44 -14.60
N ALA A 22 -9.50 -16.09 -15.75
CA ALA A 22 -9.71 -16.82 -17.00
C ALA A 22 -8.67 -17.94 -17.26
N ASP A 23 -7.49 -17.87 -16.66
CA ASP A 23 -6.38 -18.79 -16.91
C ASP A 23 -5.61 -19.12 -15.62
N ASN A 24 -5.38 -20.42 -15.41
CA ASN A 24 -4.69 -20.94 -14.23
C ASN A 24 -3.16 -20.82 -14.30
N SER A 25 -2.59 -20.45 -15.45
CA SER A 25 -1.14 -20.33 -15.66
C SER A 25 -0.75 -19.07 -16.45
N VAL A 26 -0.84 -17.92 -15.79
CA VAL A 26 -0.51 -16.61 -16.32
C VAL A 26 0.87 -16.18 -15.86
N ASP A 27 1.79 -16.02 -16.80
CA ASP A 27 3.11 -15.46 -16.50
C ASP A 27 3.07 -13.94 -16.28
N ILE A 28 3.93 -13.45 -15.40
CA ILE A 28 4.13 -12.02 -15.16
C ILE A 28 5.46 -11.59 -15.75
N LYS A 29 5.46 -10.59 -16.63
CA LYS A 29 6.66 -9.93 -17.14
C LYS A 29 6.88 -8.58 -16.46
N ILE A 30 8.09 -8.32 -15.95
CA ILE A 30 8.47 -7.04 -15.33
C ILE A 30 9.45 -6.31 -16.24
N SER A 31 9.12 -5.08 -16.63
CA SER A 31 9.97 -4.22 -17.45
C SER A 31 10.61 -3.09 -16.63
N LYS A 32 11.85 -2.71 -16.99
CA LYS A 32 12.53 -1.53 -16.43
C LYS A 32 11.83 -0.21 -16.74
N SER A 33 11.00 -0.19 -17.79
CA SER A 33 10.30 1.02 -18.23
C SER A 33 9.20 1.47 -17.25
N PHE A 34 8.95 0.74 -16.16
CA PHE A 34 7.95 1.15 -15.18
C PHE A 34 8.31 2.51 -14.57
N SER A 35 7.46 3.49 -14.81
CA SER A 35 7.49 4.80 -14.17
C SER A 35 6.32 4.89 -13.21
N ASN A 36 6.61 4.94 -11.92
CA ASN A 36 5.59 4.99 -10.89
C ASN A 36 5.36 6.42 -10.42
N ASP A 37 4.17 6.97 -10.64
CA ASP A 37 3.78 8.18 -9.91
C ASP A 37 2.32 8.24 -9.50
N ASP A 38 1.61 7.11 -9.60
CA ASP A 38 0.22 7.02 -9.23
C ASP A 38 0.08 6.71 -7.73
N PHE A 39 -0.87 7.37 -7.06
CA PHE A 39 -1.20 7.07 -5.67
C PHE A 39 -1.67 5.61 -5.53
N GLY A 40 -1.12 4.87 -4.57
CA GLY A 40 -1.56 3.52 -4.24
C GLY A 40 -1.13 2.43 -5.24
N LEU A 41 -0.43 2.77 -6.33
CA LEU A 41 -0.08 1.78 -7.36
C LEU A 41 0.93 0.74 -6.87
N THR A 42 2.02 1.15 -6.22
CA THR A 42 3.02 0.23 -5.61
C THR A 42 2.38 -0.85 -4.73
N PRO A 43 1.61 -0.51 -3.69
CA PRO A 43 0.98 -1.51 -2.82
C PRO A 43 -0.08 -2.33 -3.56
N ALA A 44 -0.81 -1.76 -4.52
CA ALA A 44 -1.74 -2.52 -5.36
C ALA A 44 -1.04 -3.59 -6.22
N ILE A 45 0.15 -3.29 -6.76
CA ILE A 45 0.98 -4.29 -7.45
C ILE A 45 1.40 -5.40 -6.49
N ILE A 46 1.80 -5.08 -5.26
CA ILE A 46 2.16 -6.09 -4.26
C ILE A 46 0.97 -7.00 -3.95
N GLN A 47 -0.23 -6.43 -3.77
CA GLN A 47 -1.48 -7.17 -3.60
C GLN A 47 -1.79 -8.06 -4.81
N PHE A 48 -1.52 -7.57 -6.02
CA PHE A 48 -1.71 -8.33 -7.25
C PHE A 48 -0.81 -9.56 -7.27
N PHE A 49 0.49 -9.42 -6.96
CA PHE A 49 1.41 -10.55 -6.88
C PHE A 49 0.99 -11.56 -5.80
N ALA A 50 0.47 -11.09 -4.68
CA ALA A 50 -0.05 -11.96 -3.64
C ALA A 50 -1.25 -12.77 -4.10
N THR A 51 -2.19 -12.13 -4.79
CA THR A 51 -3.37 -12.78 -5.37
C THR A 51 -2.97 -13.79 -6.44
N TRP A 52 -2.14 -13.37 -7.40
CA TRP A 52 -1.57 -14.23 -8.44
C TRP A 52 -0.87 -15.45 -7.87
N TYR A 53 -0.06 -15.30 -6.83
CA TYR A 53 0.62 -16.41 -6.19
C TYR A 53 -0.35 -17.49 -5.70
N HIS A 54 -1.52 -17.10 -5.20
CA HIS A 54 -2.50 -18.04 -4.63
C HIS A 54 -3.48 -18.60 -5.66
N SER A 55 -3.75 -17.89 -6.75
CA SER A 55 -4.70 -18.31 -7.78
C SER A 55 -4.05 -18.93 -9.03
N ASN A 56 -2.72 -18.88 -9.15
CA ASN A 56 -2.05 -19.18 -10.42
C ASN A 56 -0.75 -19.98 -10.24
N SER A 57 -0.31 -20.67 -11.29
CA SER A 57 0.93 -21.45 -11.32
C SER A 57 2.07 -20.88 -12.18
N GLY A 58 1.88 -19.70 -12.76
CA GLY A 58 2.84 -19.09 -13.69
C GLY A 58 4.20 -18.73 -13.09
N LYS A 59 5.03 -18.10 -13.92
CA LYS A 59 6.37 -17.63 -13.55
C LYS A 59 6.53 -16.11 -13.66
N ILE A 60 7.60 -15.60 -13.05
CA ILE A 60 8.01 -14.20 -13.17
C ILE A 60 9.15 -14.13 -14.19
N ILE A 61 9.01 -13.25 -15.18
CA ILE A 61 9.95 -13.02 -16.27
C ILE A 61 10.47 -11.59 -16.17
N PHE A 62 11.78 -11.44 -15.99
CA PHE A 62 12.43 -10.13 -16.02
C PHE A 62 12.81 -9.79 -17.45
N ASP A 63 12.51 -8.56 -17.87
CA ASP A 63 12.87 -8.03 -19.19
C ASP A 63 14.37 -7.69 -19.28
N ILE A 64 15.21 -8.72 -19.16
CA ILE A 64 16.68 -8.68 -19.23
C ILE A 64 17.21 -9.89 -20.00
N LYS A 65 18.44 -9.78 -20.49
CA LYS A 65 19.24 -10.92 -20.94
C LYS A 65 20.38 -11.14 -19.95
N THR A 66 20.40 -12.29 -19.28
CA THR A 66 21.47 -12.67 -18.34
C THR A 66 22.85 -12.78 -18.99
N GLU A 67 22.96 -12.99 -20.30
CA GLU A 67 24.23 -12.90 -21.04
C GLU A 67 24.94 -11.55 -20.82
N ASP A 68 24.16 -10.46 -20.71
CA ASP A 68 24.65 -9.11 -20.39
C ASP A 68 25.13 -8.96 -18.92
N VAL A 69 24.92 -9.99 -18.10
CA VAL A 69 25.04 -10.00 -16.62
C VAL A 69 25.89 -11.20 -16.14
N SER A 70 26.41 -12.02 -17.06
CA SER A 70 26.95 -13.37 -16.83
C SER A 70 28.23 -13.43 -15.98
N ASN A 71 28.93 -12.31 -15.79
CA ASN A 71 29.93 -12.18 -14.74
C ASN A 71 29.27 -11.65 -13.46
N VAL A 72 28.93 -12.56 -12.54
CA VAL A 72 28.35 -12.29 -11.20
C VAL A 72 29.20 -11.33 -10.36
N ASN A 73 30.46 -11.11 -10.74
CA ASN A 73 31.41 -10.17 -10.10
C ASN A 73 31.70 -8.91 -10.93
N SER A 74 30.95 -8.65 -11.99
CA SER A 74 31.14 -7.44 -12.81
C SER A 74 30.26 -6.30 -12.29
N GLU A 75 30.83 -5.09 -12.18
CA GLU A 75 30.09 -3.87 -11.84
C GLU A 75 28.88 -3.62 -12.77
N LEU A 76 28.93 -4.15 -14.01
CA LEU A 76 27.81 -4.12 -14.95
C LEU A 76 26.61 -4.91 -14.42
N SER A 77 26.82 -6.12 -13.90
CA SER A 77 25.73 -6.98 -13.42
C SER A 77 24.93 -6.35 -12.28
N ASP A 78 25.64 -5.72 -11.34
CA ASP A 78 25.07 -4.94 -10.25
C ASP A 78 24.29 -3.74 -10.76
N LYS A 79 24.82 -3.01 -11.75
CA LYS A 79 24.15 -1.84 -12.34
C LYS A 79 22.82 -2.23 -12.99
N TYR A 80 22.79 -3.29 -13.80
CA TYR A 80 21.58 -3.67 -14.54
C TYR A 80 20.44 -4.16 -13.63
N LEU A 81 20.75 -4.91 -12.58
CA LEU A 81 19.74 -5.32 -11.60
C LEU A 81 19.36 -4.18 -10.66
N SER A 82 20.29 -3.26 -10.35
CA SER A 82 19.98 -2.12 -9.49
C SER A 82 18.84 -1.25 -10.04
N ASP A 83 18.70 -1.14 -11.36
CA ASP A 83 17.58 -0.42 -12.00
C ASP A 83 16.22 -1.06 -11.66
N PHE A 84 16.15 -2.39 -11.65
CA PHE A 84 14.95 -3.11 -11.26
C PHE A 84 14.62 -2.89 -9.79
N TYR A 85 15.62 -2.82 -8.92
CA TYR A 85 15.41 -2.53 -7.49
C TYR A 85 15.12 -1.05 -7.20
N ARG A 86 15.03 -0.19 -8.23
CA ARG A 86 14.37 1.13 -8.12
C ARG A 86 12.86 1.03 -8.19
N LEU A 87 12.32 -0.11 -8.65
CA LEU A 87 10.89 -0.38 -8.63
C LEU A 87 10.50 -0.82 -7.22
N ASP A 88 9.83 0.03 -6.44
CA ASP A 88 9.64 -0.19 -5.00
C ASP A 88 8.88 -1.47 -4.67
N PHE A 89 7.96 -1.91 -5.53
CA PHE A 89 7.22 -3.16 -5.33
C PHE A 89 8.11 -4.41 -5.49
N LEU A 90 9.20 -4.31 -6.25
CA LEU A 90 9.89 -5.48 -6.78
C LEU A 90 10.46 -6.38 -5.70
N PHE A 91 11.20 -5.78 -4.75
CA PHE A 91 11.82 -6.54 -3.67
C PHE A 91 10.76 -7.35 -2.90
N THR A 92 9.65 -6.70 -2.52
CA THR A 92 8.55 -7.34 -1.81
C THR A 92 7.93 -8.47 -2.63
N CYS A 93 7.64 -8.24 -3.92
CA CYS A 93 7.06 -9.24 -4.82
C CYS A 93 7.99 -10.44 -5.04
N VAL A 94 9.29 -10.21 -5.25
CA VAL A 94 10.29 -11.27 -5.48
C VAL A 94 10.45 -12.14 -4.23
N VAL A 95 10.53 -11.52 -3.04
CA VAL A 95 10.64 -12.26 -1.78
C VAL A 95 9.37 -13.09 -1.54
N TYR A 96 8.19 -12.48 -1.69
CA TYR A 96 6.91 -13.16 -1.50
C TYR A 96 6.73 -14.34 -2.45
N CYS A 97 7.08 -14.17 -3.73
CA CYS A 97 6.93 -15.18 -4.76
C CYS A 97 8.17 -16.08 -4.95
N TRP A 98 9.10 -16.13 -3.99
CA TRP A 98 10.41 -16.76 -4.17
C TRP A 98 10.35 -18.25 -4.58
N ILE A 99 9.27 -18.95 -4.25
CA ILE A 99 9.06 -20.36 -4.63
C ILE A 99 8.78 -20.51 -6.14
N ARG A 100 8.18 -19.50 -6.78
CA ARG A 100 7.84 -19.51 -8.22
C ARG A 100 9.09 -19.50 -9.10
N PRO A 101 9.06 -20.02 -10.34
CA PRO A 101 10.15 -19.81 -11.27
C PRO A 101 10.35 -18.31 -11.52
N ILE A 102 11.60 -17.86 -11.51
CA ILE A 102 11.98 -16.48 -11.80
C ILE A 102 13.09 -16.52 -12.84
N GLU A 103 12.74 -16.06 -14.04
CA GLU A 103 13.54 -16.23 -15.24
C GLU A 103 13.81 -14.88 -15.92
N ASP A 104 14.81 -14.86 -16.79
CA ASP A 104 14.98 -13.79 -17.76
C ASP A 104 14.17 -14.05 -19.04
N ILE A 105 14.28 -13.18 -20.06
CA ILE A 105 13.53 -13.35 -21.32
C ILE A 105 13.96 -14.57 -22.15
N GLU A 106 15.08 -15.20 -21.81
CA GLU A 106 15.62 -16.38 -22.47
C GLU A 106 15.36 -17.66 -21.65
N GLY A 107 14.59 -17.56 -20.56
CA GLY A 107 14.19 -18.69 -19.72
C GLY A 107 15.27 -19.14 -18.73
N ARG A 108 16.32 -18.34 -18.50
CA ARG A 108 17.38 -18.66 -17.56
C ARG A 108 16.97 -18.28 -16.14
N ASN A 109 17.23 -19.15 -15.17
CA ASN A 109 16.96 -18.88 -13.76
C ASN A 109 17.88 -17.78 -13.21
N ILE A 110 17.28 -16.66 -12.78
CA ILE A 110 18.00 -15.50 -12.26
C ILE A 110 17.97 -15.39 -10.72
N LYS A 111 17.36 -16.34 -10.00
CA LYS A 111 17.34 -16.34 -8.52
C LYS A 111 18.73 -16.20 -7.89
N PRO A 112 19.83 -16.82 -8.39
CA PRO A 112 21.16 -16.62 -7.82
C PRO A 112 21.58 -15.15 -7.79
N LEU A 113 21.28 -14.40 -8.85
CA LEU A 113 21.58 -12.97 -8.95
C LEU A 113 20.69 -12.13 -8.04
N LEU A 114 19.39 -12.42 -8.02
CA LEU A 114 18.42 -11.72 -7.17
C LEU A 114 18.70 -11.92 -5.68
N ARG A 115 19.29 -13.04 -5.26
CA ARG A 115 19.62 -13.30 -3.86
C ARG A 115 20.57 -12.23 -3.29
N LEU A 116 21.64 -11.91 -4.03
CA LEU A 116 22.61 -10.89 -3.62
C LEU A 116 21.97 -9.50 -3.51
N GLN A 117 21.13 -9.15 -4.49
CA GLN A 117 20.41 -7.88 -4.50
C GLN A 117 19.36 -7.80 -3.40
N ASN A 118 18.62 -8.89 -3.13
CA ASN A 118 17.69 -9.00 -2.03
C ASN A 118 18.37 -8.79 -0.67
N GLU A 119 19.54 -9.40 -0.45
CA GLU A 119 20.31 -9.20 0.79
C GLU A 119 20.80 -7.76 0.95
N SER A 120 21.23 -7.13 -0.14
CA SER A 120 21.61 -5.70 -0.17
C SER A 120 20.41 -4.80 0.15
N HIS A 121 19.29 -5.00 -0.54
CA HIS A 121 18.07 -4.22 -0.36
C HIS A 121 17.47 -4.40 1.03
N HIS A 122 17.41 -5.64 1.54
CA HIS A 122 16.93 -5.94 2.89
C HIS A 122 17.78 -5.22 3.96
N ARG A 123 19.11 -5.22 3.83
CA ARG A 123 19.99 -4.46 4.75
C ARG A 123 19.71 -2.96 4.70
N LYS A 124 19.51 -2.39 3.51
CA LYS A 124 19.16 -0.97 3.34
C LYS A 124 17.81 -0.66 4.00
N MET A 125 16.79 -1.49 3.75
CA MET A 125 15.46 -1.35 4.34
C MET A 125 15.50 -1.43 5.88
N ARG A 126 16.19 -2.40 6.49
CA ARG A 126 16.37 -2.47 7.96
C ARG A 126 17.10 -1.25 8.53
N ARG A 127 18.05 -0.68 7.78
CA ARG A 127 18.73 0.55 8.19
C ARG A 127 17.92 1.81 7.88
N GLN A 128 16.79 1.67 7.19
CA GLN A 128 15.99 2.76 6.62
C GLN A 128 16.86 3.70 5.77
N GLN A 129 17.82 3.11 5.03
CA GLN A 129 18.69 3.78 4.07
C GLN A 129 18.05 3.68 2.69
N ILE A 130 17.01 4.47 2.48
CA ILE A 130 16.27 4.47 1.23
C ILE A 130 16.76 5.67 0.39
N ASN A 131 16.56 5.64 -0.92
CA ASN A 131 16.95 6.74 -1.81
C ASN A 131 15.71 7.51 -2.27
N GLY A 132 15.84 8.83 -2.39
CA GLY A 132 14.77 9.69 -2.89
C GLY A 132 13.64 9.93 -1.88
N PHE A 133 12.47 10.32 -2.40
CA PHE A 133 11.33 10.79 -1.61
C PHE A 133 10.27 9.71 -1.39
N GLN A 134 10.70 8.46 -1.31
CA GLN A 134 9.84 7.30 -1.09
C GLN A 134 10.51 6.28 -0.18
N ALA A 135 9.70 5.48 0.50
CA ALA A 135 10.15 4.44 1.41
C ALA A 135 9.19 3.25 1.38
N ILE A 136 9.72 2.04 1.16
CA ILE A 136 8.99 0.79 1.39
C ILE A 136 9.61 0.04 2.58
N LEU A 137 8.77 -0.33 3.53
CA LEU A 137 9.11 -1.10 4.72
C LEU A 137 8.20 -2.32 4.78
N ALA A 138 8.72 -3.49 4.40
CA ALA A 138 7.95 -4.74 4.30
C ALA A 138 8.46 -5.82 5.28
N CYS A 139 7.53 -6.46 5.98
CA CYS A 139 7.76 -7.65 6.78
C CYS A 139 7.29 -8.89 6.03
N PHE A 140 7.93 -10.03 6.29
CA PHE A 140 7.69 -11.31 5.64
C PHE A 140 7.56 -12.41 6.70
N ASP A 141 6.33 -12.77 7.07
CA ASP A 141 6.09 -13.72 8.18
C ASP A 141 6.49 -15.16 7.83
N HIS A 142 6.73 -15.45 6.55
CA HIS A 142 7.21 -16.74 6.06
C HIS A 142 8.74 -16.89 6.10
N LEU A 143 9.45 -15.85 6.55
CA LEU A 143 10.88 -15.88 6.85
C LEU A 143 11.07 -15.90 8.36
N GLY A 144 12.22 -16.41 8.85
CA GLY A 144 12.55 -16.34 10.27
C GLY A 144 12.66 -14.90 10.76
N ASN A 145 12.30 -14.64 12.02
CA ASN A 145 12.08 -13.29 12.57
C ASN A 145 13.19 -12.28 12.25
N GLN A 146 14.47 -12.66 12.36
CA GLN A 146 15.61 -11.78 12.05
C GLN A 146 15.64 -11.25 10.60
N LYS A 147 15.05 -12.00 9.66
CA LYS A 147 14.94 -11.67 8.23
C LYS A 147 13.53 -11.21 7.84
N GLY A 148 12.52 -11.65 8.57
CA GLY A 148 11.11 -11.39 8.28
C GLY A 148 10.57 -10.12 8.96
N LEU A 149 11.03 -9.79 10.16
CA LEU A 149 10.55 -8.64 10.94
C LEU A 149 11.50 -7.45 10.83
N LEU A 150 10.91 -6.28 10.60
CA LEU A 150 11.65 -5.01 10.53
C LEU A 150 11.66 -4.31 11.88
N ASN A 151 12.85 -3.80 12.22
CA ASN A 151 13.08 -2.92 13.38
C ASN A 151 12.31 -1.59 13.31
N ALA A 152 11.71 -1.25 12.17
CA ALA A 152 10.78 -0.14 12.06
C ALA A 152 9.44 -0.39 12.79
N PHE A 153 9.07 -1.66 12.97
CA PHE A 153 7.77 -2.07 13.56
C PHE A 153 7.90 -3.05 14.73
N TYR A 154 9.06 -3.69 14.90
CA TYR A 154 9.27 -4.72 15.91
C TYR A 154 10.57 -4.50 16.68
N THR A 155 10.55 -4.80 17.98
CA THR A 155 11.73 -4.90 18.85
C THR A 155 11.62 -6.21 19.62
N ASP A 156 12.72 -6.99 19.68
CA ASP A 156 12.74 -8.31 20.33
C ASP A 156 11.60 -9.25 19.87
N ASP A 157 11.32 -9.24 18.57
CA ASP A 157 10.24 -9.99 17.90
C ASP A 157 8.81 -9.60 18.32
N GLU A 158 8.64 -8.57 19.14
CA GLU A 158 7.36 -8.00 19.54
C GLU A 158 7.05 -6.72 18.78
N PHE A 159 5.77 -6.47 18.49
CA PHE A 159 5.34 -5.24 17.84
C PHE A 159 5.56 -4.04 18.76
N ILE A 160 6.08 -2.93 18.22
CA ILE A 160 6.28 -1.69 18.97
C ILE A 160 4.91 -1.04 19.19
N ASP A 161 4.28 -1.33 20.33
CA ASP A 161 2.92 -0.88 20.68
C ASP A 161 2.89 0.50 21.38
N ASN A 162 4.05 1.03 21.75
CA ASN A 162 4.20 2.39 22.25
C ASN A 162 4.38 3.38 21.09
N GLU A 163 3.45 4.34 20.94
CA GLU A 163 3.47 5.32 19.85
C GLU A 163 4.75 6.19 19.82
N ILE A 164 5.37 6.48 20.96
CA ILE A 164 6.60 7.28 21.03
C ILE A 164 7.80 6.46 20.54
N ASP A 165 7.88 5.19 20.92
CA ASP A 165 8.94 4.30 20.43
C ASP A 165 8.74 3.99 18.95
N PHE A 166 7.50 3.81 18.51
CA PHE A 166 7.14 3.61 17.11
C PHE A 166 7.53 4.83 16.26
N ASP A 167 7.22 6.04 16.73
CA ASP A 167 7.66 7.28 16.12
C ASP A 167 9.19 7.30 15.89
N ARG A 168 9.96 7.05 16.95
CA ARG A 168 11.43 6.99 16.85
C ARG A 168 11.89 5.90 15.87
N ALA A 169 11.18 4.77 15.82
CA ALA A 169 11.50 3.66 14.95
C ALA A 169 11.32 3.99 13.47
N ILE A 170 10.36 4.84 13.08
CA ILE A 170 10.10 5.22 11.68
C ILE A 170 10.66 6.60 11.28
N ASP A 171 11.23 7.35 12.22
CA ASP A 171 11.69 8.73 12.02
C ASP A 171 12.64 8.90 10.83
N LYS A 172 13.54 7.95 10.60
CA LYS A 172 14.47 7.99 9.46
C LYS A 172 13.73 7.95 8.12
N SER A 173 12.78 7.02 7.98
CA SER A 173 11.94 6.94 6.77
C SER A 173 11.11 8.20 6.57
N LEU A 174 10.49 8.74 7.63
CA LEU A 174 9.70 9.98 7.52
C LEU A 174 10.56 11.19 7.14
N ARG A 175 11.72 11.38 7.78
CA ARG A 175 12.64 12.47 7.44
C ARG A 175 13.09 12.40 6.00
N GLN A 176 13.41 11.20 5.51
CA GLN A 176 13.88 11.02 4.14
C GLN A 176 12.77 11.29 3.12
N VAL A 177 11.57 10.74 3.33
CA VAL A 177 10.43 10.94 2.42
C VAL A 177 10.05 12.43 2.34
N THR A 178 10.22 13.18 3.43
CA THR A 178 9.90 14.61 3.51
C THR A 178 11.09 15.54 3.24
N SER A 179 12.28 15.03 2.89
CA SER A 179 13.50 15.83 2.70
C SER A 179 13.59 16.54 1.34
N LEU A 180 12.46 16.75 0.64
CA LEU A 180 12.43 17.39 -0.68
C LEU A 180 12.99 18.82 -0.64
N ASN A 181 12.65 19.57 0.41
CA ASN A 181 13.26 20.85 0.74
C ASN A 181 13.02 21.17 2.22
N VAL A 182 13.79 22.13 2.75
CA VAL A 182 13.74 22.53 4.16
C VAL A 182 12.35 23.05 4.56
N GLN A 183 11.71 23.82 3.68
CA GLN A 183 10.37 24.37 3.95
C GLN A 183 9.33 23.26 4.12
N LEU A 184 9.39 22.21 3.29
CA LEU A 184 8.51 21.05 3.38
C LEU A 184 8.67 20.35 4.73
N GLN A 185 9.90 20.19 5.20
CA GLN A 185 10.16 19.50 6.46
C GLN A 185 9.72 20.33 7.68
N LEU A 186 10.15 21.59 7.75
CA LEU A 186 9.99 22.41 8.95
C LEU A 186 8.61 23.07 9.03
N SER A 187 8.11 23.62 7.93
CA SER A 187 6.90 24.45 7.93
C SER A 187 5.64 23.67 7.55
N ASN A 188 5.79 22.63 6.74
CA ASN A 188 4.66 21.87 6.19
C ASN A 188 4.44 20.54 6.93
N PHE A 189 5.49 19.75 7.13
CA PHE A 189 5.38 18.43 7.76
C PHE A 189 5.40 18.48 9.29
N ALA A 190 6.26 19.30 9.92
CA ALA A 190 6.35 19.35 11.38
C ALA A 190 5.00 19.60 12.09
N PRO A 191 4.12 20.50 11.61
CA PRO A 191 2.80 20.72 12.24
C PRO A 191 1.84 19.54 12.14
N VAL A 192 2.07 18.60 11.22
CA VAL A 192 1.19 17.45 10.94
C VAL A 192 1.85 16.11 11.24
N ARG A 193 3.06 16.13 11.78
CA ARG A 193 3.87 14.93 12.01
C ARG A 193 3.16 13.95 12.93
N GLN A 194 2.57 14.42 14.03
CA GLN A 194 1.86 13.56 14.97
C GLN A 194 0.64 12.90 14.31
N ASP A 195 -0.18 13.67 13.59
CA ASP A 195 -1.31 13.15 12.80
C ASP A 195 -0.87 12.00 11.87
N VAL A 196 0.27 12.17 11.19
CA VAL A 196 0.83 11.17 10.27
C VAL A 196 1.31 9.92 11.01
N ILE A 197 1.99 10.07 12.14
CA ILE A 197 2.46 8.94 12.96
C ILE A 197 1.28 8.14 13.49
N ASP A 198 0.28 8.82 14.05
CA ASP A 198 -0.94 8.22 14.56
C ASP A 198 -1.61 7.33 13.51
N VAL A 199 -1.76 7.87 12.30
CA VAL A 199 -2.34 7.17 11.16
C VAL A 199 -1.51 5.94 10.77
N ILE A 200 -0.19 6.10 10.63
CA ILE A 200 0.71 5.00 10.26
C ILE A 200 0.66 3.90 11.33
N PHE A 201 0.74 4.28 12.61
CA PHE A 201 0.70 3.36 13.74
C PHE A 201 -0.57 2.51 13.72
N GLU A 202 -1.74 3.14 13.62
CA GLU A 202 -3.03 2.43 13.61
C GLU A 202 -3.14 1.48 12.41
N LEU A 203 -2.78 1.93 11.21
CA LEU A 203 -2.85 1.09 10.00
C LEU A 203 -1.89 -0.09 10.08
N VAL A 204 -0.62 0.13 10.44
CA VAL A 204 0.39 -0.94 10.52
C VAL A 204 0.02 -1.91 11.65
N LYS A 205 -0.43 -1.41 12.81
CA LYS A 205 -0.90 -2.23 13.92
C LYS A 205 -2.10 -3.11 13.51
N ASN A 206 -3.02 -2.59 12.71
CA ASN A 206 -4.13 -3.40 12.18
C ASN A 206 -3.61 -4.57 11.33
N THR A 207 -2.60 -4.37 10.49
CA THR A 207 -2.01 -5.50 9.74
C THR A 207 -1.36 -6.53 10.68
N ASN A 208 -0.70 -6.07 11.76
CA ASN A 208 -0.09 -6.94 12.75
C ASN A 208 -1.13 -7.79 13.49
N ASP A 209 -2.19 -7.15 13.95
CA ASP A 209 -3.22 -7.80 14.75
C ASP A 209 -4.08 -8.75 13.90
N TRP A 210 -4.28 -8.44 12.61
CA TRP A 210 -5.38 -9.01 11.83
C TRP A 210 -4.99 -9.70 10.52
N ALA A 211 -3.81 -9.44 9.95
CA ALA A 211 -3.44 -9.93 8.62
C ALA A 211 -2.40 -11.07 8.63
N ARG A 212 -2.18 -11.73 9.78
CA ARG A 212 -1.17 -12.80 9.93
C ARG A 212 -1.75 -14.21 9.84
N ALA A 213 -3.06 -14.35 9.99
CA ALA A 213 -3.73 -15.64 10.07
C ALA A 213 -5.01 -15.67 9.23
N ASP A 214 -5.43 -16.88 8.86
CA ASP A 214 -6.67 -17.11 8.14
C ASP A 214 -7.91 -16.99 9.03
N ILE A 215 -9.10 -17.27 8.47
CA ILE A 215 -10.38 -17.26 9.21
C ILE A 215 -10.43 -18.28 10.36
N ASN A 216 -9.57 -19.30 10.33
CA ASN A 216 -9.45 -20.37 11.32
C ASN A 216 -8.24 -20.14 12.27
N GLU A 217 -7.68 -18.93 12.29
CA GLU A 217 -6.48 -18.55 13.05
C GLU A 217 -5.21 -19.34 12.69
N ARG A 218 -5.15 -19.93 11.49
CA ARG A 218 -3.93 -20.58 11.01
C ARG A 218 -2.98 -19.54 10.41
N PRO A 219 -1.67 -19.55 10.75
CA PRO A 219 -0.71 -18.63 10.15
C PRO A 219 -0.69 -18.72 8.63
N LEU A 220 -0.69 -17.56 7.96
CA LEU A 220 -0.61 -17.48 6.50
C LEU A 220 0.84 -17.68 6.03
N THR A 221 1.03 -18.47 4.98
CA THR A 221 2.34 -18.66 4.34
C THR A 221 2.20 -18.86 2.81
N PRO A 222 2.90 -18.08 1.97
CA PRO A 222 3.63 -16.86 2.33
C PRO A 222 2.68 -15.77 2.85
N ASN A 223 3.21 -14.86 3.67
CA ASN A 223 2.54 -13.64 4.11
C ASN A 223 3.51 -12.45 4.11
N SER A 224 3.03 -11.27 3.72
CA SER A 224 3.74 -10.01 3.73
C SER A 224 2.83 -8.86 4.16
N ARG A 225 3.41 -7.89 4.87
CA ARG A 225 2.72 -6.71 5.42
C ARG A 225 3.68 -5.55 5.41
N GLY A 226 3.24 -4.35 5.10
CA GLY A 226 4.17 -3.24 5.02
C GLY A 226 3.57 -1.86 4.89
N LEU A 227 4.47 -0.89 4.97
CA LEU A 227 4.22 0.53 4.79
C LEU A 227 4.97 1.00 3.54
N TYR A 228 4.27 1.75 2.71
CA TYR A 228 4.81 2.52 1.61
C TYR A 228 4.51 4.00 1.85
N LEU A 229 5.55 4.81 1.81
CA LEU A 229 5.48 6.26 1.95
C LEU A 229 6.05 6.90 0.70
N LYS A 230 5.41 7.94 0.19
CA LYS A 230 5.94 8.70 -0.94
C LYS A 230 5.49 10.15 -0.91
N THR A 231 6.42 11.07 -1.13
CA THR A 231 6.07 12.48 -1.38
C THR A 231 5.83 12.69 -2.86
N HIS A 232 4.64 13.16 -3.18
CA HIS A 232 4.23 13.55 -4.52
C HIS A 232 4.35 15.07 -4.65
N ARG A 233 5.02 15.51 -5.73
CA ARG A 233 5.13 16.92 -6.11
C ARG A 233 4.74 17.09 -7.57
N ARG A 234 3.64 17.80 -7.81
CA ARG A 234 3.17 18.14 -9.17
C ARG A 234 2.43 19.47 -9.17
N THR A 235 2.25 20.05 -10.35
CA THR A 235 1.33 21.18 -10.50
C THR A 235 -0.12 20.72 -10.34
N LYS A 236 -1.02 21.61 -9.89
CA LYS A 236 -2.46 21.30 -9.80
C LYS A 236 -3.02 20.83 -11.15
N ALA A 237 -2.61 21.47 -12.25
CA ALA A 237 -2.99 21.07 -13.59
C ALA A 237 -2.52 19.65 -13.94
N SER A 238 -1.29 19.27 -13.57
CA SER A 238 -0.78 17.91 -13.81
C SER A 238 -1.56 16.85 -13.02
N PHE A 239 -1.98 17.15 -11.78
CA PHE A 239 -2.83 16.23 -11.02
C PHE A 239 -4.19 16.03 -11.69
N LEU A 240 -4.83 17.10 -12.14
CA LEU A 240 -6.12 17.03 -12.82
C LEU A 240 -6.03 16.28 -14.15
N ASP A 241 -4.96 16.48 -14.92
CA ASP A 241 -4.73 15.78 -16.18
C ASP A 241 -4.52 14.28 -15.97
N ILE A 242 -3.68 13.87 -15.00
CA ILE A 242 -3.42 12.45 -14.73
C ILE A 242 -4.66 11.74 -14.19
N TYR A 243 -5.41 12.40 -13.31
CA TYR A 243 -6.51 11.78 -12.58
C TYR A 243 -7.90 12.11 -13.14
N HIS A 244 -8.00 12.65 -14.36
CA HIS A 244 -9.27 13.09 -14.95
C HIS A 244 -10.33 11.98 -15.04
N GLU A 245 -9.92 10.72 -15.24
CA GLU A 245 -10.82 9.56 -15.29
C GLU A 245 -11.22 9.03 -13.90
N TYR A 246 -10.52 9.44 -12.84
CA TYR A 246 -10.79 9.00 -11.47
C TYR A 246 -11.61 10.06 -10.74
N ALA A 247 -12.94 10.03 -10.90
CA ALA A 247 -13.85 11.06 -10.41
C ALA A 247 -13.60 11.46 -8.94
N GLY A 248 -13.28 10.50 -8.06
CA GLY A 248 -12.93 10.76 -6.66
C GLY A 248 -11.69 11.62 -6.48
N LEU A 249 -10.58 11.26 -7.14
CA LEU A 249 -9.32 12.01 -7.09
C LEU A 249 -9.43 13.34 -7.85
N ASN A 250 -10.10 13.36 -9.00
CA ASN A 250 -10.35 14.58 -9.73
C ASN A 250 -11.15 15.58 -8.88
N GLY A 251 -12.20 15.11 -8.20
CA GLY A 251 -12.99 15.91 -7.26
C GLY A 251 -12.17 16.42 -6.07
N PHE A 252 -11.27 15.58 -5.53
CA PHE A 252 -10.32 15.96 -4.49
C PHE A 252 -9.41 17.10 -4.97
N PHE A 253 -8.68 16.93 -6.07
CA PHE A 253 -7.73 17.92 -6.57
C PHE A 253 -8.38 19.21 -7.11
N THR A 254 -9.64 19.14 -7.55
CA THR A 254 -10.40 20.33 -7.97
C THR A 254 -10.70 21.27 -6.80
N SER A 255 -10.78 20.74 -5.57
CA SER A 255 -11.08 21.51 -4.37
C SER A 255 -10.26 22.80 -4.23
N ASN A 256 -10.92 23.84 -3.71
CA ASN A 256 -10.29 25.12 -3.36
C ASN A 256 -9.58 25.08 -2.00
N TYR A 257 -9.53 23.91 -1.36
CA TYR A 257 -8.82 23.72 -0.09
C TYR A 257 -7.29 23.87 -0.25
N PHE A 258 -6.74 23.48 -1.40
CA PHE A 258 -5.29 23.48 -1.62
C PHE A 258 -4.78 24.82 -2.16
N GLU A 259 -3.79 25.39 -1.48
CA GLU A 259 -2.98 26.50 -1.99
C GLU A 259 -1.70 25.94 -2.64
N THR A 260 -1.37 26.46 -3.81
CA THR A 260 -0.14 26.11 -4.52
C THR A 260 1.01 26.98 -4.06
N ASN A 261 2.24 26.48 -4.20
CA ASN A 261 3.44 27.30 -3.97
C ASN A 261 3.65 28.32 -5.11
N SER A 262 4.72 29.10 -5.04
CA SER A 262 5.12 30.07 -6.08
C SER A 262 5.31 29.45 -7.48
N ASN A 263 5.51 28.13 -7.57
CA ASN A 263 5.68 27.39 -8.82
C ASN A 263 4.37 26.69 -9.27
N ASN A 264 3.24 27.02 -8.64
CA ASN A 264 1.95 26.38 -8.86
C ASN A 264 1.92 24.86 -8.53
N GLU A 265 2.81 24.41 -7.65
CA GLU A 265 2.91 23.01 -7.22
C GLU A 265 2.14 22.74 -5.94
N LEU A 266 1.68 21.50 -5.80
CA LEU A 266 1.10 20.90 -4.60
C LEU A 266 1.98 19.76 -4.12
N TYR A 267 2.13 19.64 -2.79
CA TYR A 267 2.87 18.57 -2.14
C TYR A 267 1.93 17.70 -1.31
N PHE A 268 1.95 16.40 -1.57
CA PHE A 268 1.17 15.39 -0.84
C PHE A 268 2.09 14.29 -0.32
N LEU A 269 1.80 13.80 0.88
CA LEU A 269 2.34 12.56 1.39
C LEU A 269 1.34 11.44 1.11
N GLU A 270 1.75 10.48 0.31
CA GLU A 270 1.10 9.17 0.22
C GLU A 270 1.52 8.33 1.41
N ILE A 271 0.52 7.85 2.16
CA ILE A 271 0.69 6.84 3.20
C ILE A 271 -0.11 5.63 2.78
N SER A 272 0.57 4.57 2.38
CA SER A 272 -0.07 3.33 1.97
C SER A 272 0.36 2.17 2.84
N VAL A 273 -0.60 1.50 3.46
CA VAL A 273 -0.36 0.25 4.20
C VAL A 273 -0.98 -0.90 3.42
N PHE A 274 -0.22 -1.98 3.29
CA PHE A 274 -0.66 -3.18 2.59
C PHE A 274 -0.42 -4.42 3.43
N ASP A 275 -1.24 -5.43 3.18
CA ASP A 275 -1.06 -6.79 3.67
C ASP A 275 -1.51 -7.82 2.63
N THR A 276 -1.10 -9.06 2.83
CA THR A 276 -1.52 -10.22 2.04
C THR A 276 -2.43 -11.16 2.84
N GLY A 277 -3.15 -10.60 3.82
CA GLY A 277 -4.01 -11.32 4.75
C GLY A 277 -5.31 -11.82 4.11
N VAL A 278 -6.30 -12.11 4.97
CA VAL A 278 -7.63 -12.53 4.51
C VAL A 278 -8.56 -11.37 4.14
N GLY A 279 -8.19 -10.14 4.44
CA GLY A 279 -9.01 -8.94 4.20
C GLY A 279 -10.12 -8.76 5.25
N TYR A 280 -10.82 -7.63 5.14
CA TYR A 280 -11.73 -7.11 6.17
C TYR A 280 -12.92 -8.04 6.43
N VAL A 281 -13.64 -8.42 5.36
CA VAL A 281 -14.87 -9.21 5.46
C VAL A 281 -14.62 -10.54 6.16
N ASN A 282 -13.64 -11.30 5.66
CA ASN A 282 -13.24 -12.58 6.24
C ASN A 282 -12.85 -12.45 7.71
N ARG A 283 -12.07 -11.41 8.06
CA ARG A 283 -11.57 -11.24 9.42
C ARG A 283 -12.67 -10.83 10.40
N PHE A 284 -13.54 -9.92 9.98
CA PHE A 284 -14.57 -9.33 10.82
C PHE A 284 -15.73 -10.32 11.04
N THR A 285 -16.22 -10.96 9.97
CA THR A 285 -17.38 -11.84 10.03
C THR A 285 -17.04 -13.30 10.35
N LYS A 286 -15.76 -13.67 10.23
CA LYS A 286 -15.27 -15.08 10.31
C LYS A 286 -15.95 -16.00 9.30
N ARG A 287 -16.45 -15.44 8.19
CA ARG A 287 -17.08 -16.15 7.08
C ARG A 287 -16.38 -15.82 5.76
N PRO A 288 -16.39 -16.74 4.77
CA PRO A 288 -15.80 -16.48 3.46
C PRO A 288 -16.41 -15.23 2.79
N THR A 289 -15.57 -14.40 2.17
CA THR A 289 -16.00 -13.21 1.42
C THR A 289 -17.04 -13.51 0.35
N ASN A 290 -16.97 -14.68 -0.29
CA ASN A 290 -17.93 -15.11 -1.32
C ASN A 290 -19.36 -15.32 -0.79
N ASP A 291 -19.56 -15.34 0.53
CA ASP A 291 -20.88 -15.39 1.14
C ASP A 291 -21.62 -14.04 1.13
N PHE A 292 -20.94 -12.95 0.71
CA PHE A 292 -21.44 -11.58 0.79
C PHE A 292 -21.47 -10.92 -0.59
N SER A 293 -22.56 -10.21 -0.90
CA SER A 293 -22.62 -9.32 -2.06
C SER A 293 -21.60 -8.17 -1.93
N THR A 294 -21.29 -7.51 -3.04
CA THR A 294 -20.41 -6.34 -3.06
C THR A 294 -20.88 -5.26 -2.07
N GLU A 295 -22.18 -4.98 -2.02
CA GLU A 295 -22.81 -4.03 -1.11
C GLU A 295 -22.68 -4.47 0.36
N GLU A 296 -22.97 -5.74 0.65
CA GLU A 296 -22.83 -6.30 2.01
C GLU A 296 -21.37 -6.21 2.50
N GLN A 297 -20.40 -6.43 1.61
CA GLN A 297 -18.99 -6.26 1.95
C GLN A 297 -18.64 -4.80 2.26
N VAL A 298 -19.22 -3.84 1.54
CA VAL A 298 -19.04 -2.41 1.85
C VAL A 298 -19.66 -2.06 3.20
N GLU A 299 -20.82 -2.61 3.56
CA GLU A 299 -21.41 -2.41 4.89
C GLU A 299 -20.52 -2.95 6.00
N VAL A 300 -19.92 -4.14 5.82
CA VAL A 300 -18.91 -4.68 6.76
C VAL A 300 -17.69 -3.76 6.87
N ILE A 301 -17.26 -3.13 5.78
CA ILE A 301 -16.16 -2.15 5.81
C ILE A 301 -16.55 -0.90 6.62
N LYS A 302 -17.77 -0.38 6.41
CA LYS A 302 -18.28 0.76 7.20
C LYS A 302 -18.34 0.39 8.68
N GLU A 303 -18.80 -0.81 9.01
CA GLU A 303 -18.80 -1.32 10.38
C GLU A 303 -17.39 -1.32 11.00
N CYS A 304 -16.36 -1.76 10.26
CA CYS A 304 -14.97 -1.73 10.71
C CYS A 304 -14.45 -0.30 10.99
N MET A 305 -15.07 0.74 10.40
CA MET A 305 -14.68 2.14 10.59
C MET A 305 -15.29 2.78 11.84
N LEU A 306 -16.25 2.14 12.51
CA LEU A 306 -16.85 2.65 13.74
C LEU A 306 -15.96 2.44 14.98
N VAL A 307 -16.12 3.36 15.93
CA VAL A 307 -15.47 3.29 17.25
C VAL A 307 -15.88 2.01 17.99
N ASN A 308 -14.90 1.30 18.55
CA ASN A 308 -15.03 0.07 19.33
C ASN A 308 -15.65 -1.12 18.59
N ASN A 309 -15.78 -1.04 17.26
CA ASN A 309 -16.32 -2.14 16.48
C ASN A 309 -15.19 -3.01 15.91
N THR A 310 -14.66 -3.90 16.76
CA THR A 310 -13.62 -4.86 16.34
C THR A 310 -14.02 -6.27 16.70
N SER A 311 -13.45 -7.24 16.00
CA SER A 311 -13.60 -8.67 16.32
C SER A 311 -12.82 -9.10 17.57
N ALA A 312 -12.17 -8.18 18.29
CA ALA A 312 -11.49 -8.48 19.56
C ALA A 312 -12.49 -8.60 20.71
N THR A 313 -12.51 -9.75 21.39
CA THR A 313 -13.35 -9.98 22.59
C THR A 313 -12.53 -9.81 23.89
N GLY A 314 -13.18 -9.39 24.99
CA GLY A 314 -12.56 -9.31 26.32
C GLY A 314 -11.93 -7.95 26.69
N LEU A 315 -11.05 -7.93 27.70
CA LEU A 315 -10.37 -6.71 28.21
C LEU A 315 -9.56 -5.98 27.14
N THR A 316 -9.08 -6.71 26.12
CA THR A 316 -8.36 -6.19 24.94
C THR A 316 -9.28 -5.49 23.92
N GLY A 317 -10.59 -5.74 23.96
CA GLY A 317 -11.58 -5.06 23.10
C GLY A 317 -11.92 -3.63 23.55
N LYS A 318 -11.64 -3.27 24.81
CA LYS A 318 -11.91 -1.90 25.33
C LYS A 318 -10.90 -0.85 24.85
N SER A 319 -9.71 -1.28 24.43
CA SER A 319 -8.66 -0.42 23.86
C SER A 319 -8.51 -0.58 22.33
N LYS A 320 -9.07 -1.65 21.74
CA LYS A 320 -9.06 -1.91 20.29
C LYS A 320 -10.36 -1.42 19.64
N GLY A 321 -10.25 -0.79 18.46
CA GLY A 321 -11.41 -0.30 17.70
C GLY A 321 -11.54 1.21 17.57
N LYS A 322 -10.52 1.97 17.96
CA LYS A 322 -10.45 3.41 17.68
C LYS A 322 -9.65 3.74 16.42
N GLY A 323 -9.00 2.75 15.80
CA GLY A 323 -7.97 2.99 14.78
C GLY A 323 -8.50 3.64 13.51
N LEU A 324 -9.47 3.03 12.84
CA LEU A 324 -10.04 3.60 11.60
C LEU A 324 -10.83 4.89 11.86
N ASP A 325 -11.55 4.97 12.98
CA ASP A 325 -12.19 6.20 13.43
C ASP A 325 -11.18 7.35 13.61
N ARG A 326 -10.08 7.10 14.34
CA ARG A 326 -8.99 8.05 14.53
C ARG A 326 -8.41 8.48 13.19
N ILE A 327 -8.22 7.56 12.25
CA ILE A 327 -7.75 7.88 10.90
C ILE A 327 -8.72 8.82 10.18
N MET A 328 -10.02 8.52 10.17
CA MET A 328 -11.03 9.38 9.53
C MET A 328 -11.10 10.77 10.17
N ARG A 329 -11.04 10.84 11.50
CA ARG A 329 -10.95 12.11 12.24
C ARG A 329 -9.69 12.88 11.86
N THR A 330 -8.55 12.22 11.80
CA THR A 330 -7.27 12.83 11.42
C THR A 330 -7.33 13.38 10.00
N LEU A 331 -7.95 12.67 9.06
CA LEU A 331 -8.08 13.12 7.67
C LEU A 331 -9.21 14.12 7.43
N ASN A 332 -10.05 14.39 8.43
CA ASN A 332 -11.20 15.27 8.28
C ASN A 332 -10.78 16.64 7.73
N ASP A 333 -11.58 17.17 6.80
CA ASP A 333 -11.40 18.47 6.13
C ASP A 333 -10.17 18.59 5.23
N LYS A 334 -9.35 17.53 5.06
CA LYS A 334 -8.05 17.68 4.37
C LYS A 334 -7.62 16.48 3.52
N GLY A 335 -8.02 15.27 3.88
CA GLY A 335 -7.45 14.04 3.33
C GLY A 335 -8.32 13.32 2.30
N PHE A 336 -7.69 12.36 1.62
CA PHE A 336 -8.37 11.36 0.81
C PHE A 336 -7.99 9.97 1.33
N PHE A 337 -8.95 9.06 1.36
CA PHE A 337 -8.75 7.66 1.75
C PHE A 337 -9.23 6.73 0.64
N TRP A 338 -8.41 5.75 0.26
CA TRP A 338 -8.74 4.68 -0.67
C TRP A 338 -8.47 3.32 -0.03
N LEU A 339 -9.33 2.34 -0.30
CA LEU A 339 -9.26 0.98 0.22
C LEU A 339 -9.59 -0.04 -0.87
N ARG A 340 -8.73 -1.04 -1.05
CA ARG A 340 -8.95 -2.23 -1.88
C ARG A 340 -8.82 -3.51 -1.04
N THR A 341 -9.91 -4.24 -0.88
CA THR A 341 -9.97 -5.52 -0.16
C THR A 341 -11.08 -6.39 -0.73
N GLY A 342 -10.96 -7.72 -0.65
CA GLY A 342 -12.01 -8.62 -1.16
C GLY A 342 -12.30 -8.35 -2.64
N ASN A 343 -13.57 -8.20 -3.01
CA ASN A 343 -13.96 -7.83 -4.37
C ASN A 343 -14.41 -6.35 -4.49
N VAL A 344 -14.02 -5.50 -3.53
CA VAL A 344 -14.44 -4.09 -3.48
C VAL A 344 -13.24 -3.14 -3.52
N SER A 345 -13.46 -1.98 -4.15
CA SER A 345 -12.54 -0.84 -4.17
C SER A 345 -13.34 0.43 -3.89
N VAL A 346 -13.08 1.05 -2.75
CA VAL A 346 -13.87 2.19 -2.27
C VAL A 346 -12.97 3.33 -1.82
N PHE A 347 -13.49 4.53 -1.85
CA PHE A 347 -12.79 5.70 -1.36
C PHE A 347 -13.70 6.63 -0.56
N ARG A 348 -13.05 7.58 0.12
CA ARG A 348 -13.70 8.72 0.75
C ARG A 348 -12.84 9.96 0.57
N ASN A 349 -13.44 11.00 -0.01
CA ASN A 349 -12.89 12.34 -0.02
C ASN A 349 -13.35 13.08 1.25
N LEU A 350 -12.46 13.31 2.22
CA LEU A 350 -12.80 13.91 3.51
C LEU A 350 -12.94 15.44 3.45
N ILE A 351 -12.65 16.06 2.31
CA ILE A 351 -12.95 17.49 2.07
C ILE A 351 -14.43 17.68 1.70
N GLN A 352 -15.02 16.71 1.00
CA GLN A 352 -16.42 16.76 0.57
C GLN A 352 -17.34 16.02 1.56
N ASN A 353 -16.87 14.89 2.09
CA ASN A 353 -17.65 13.98 2.92
C ASN A 353 -17.01 13.89 4.31
N HIS A 354 -17.18 14.98 5.07
CA HIS A 354 -16.61 15.18 6.39
C HIS A 354 -16.89 14.00 7.34
N TYR A 355 -15.92 13.71 8.19
CA TYR A 355 -16.07 12.80 9.31
C TYR A 355 -17.08 13.38 10.31
N LYS A 356 -17.98 12.53 10.81
CA LYS A 356 -18.96 12.87 11.84
C LYS A 356 -18.60 12.10 13.12
N PRO A 357 -18.19 12.77 14.21
CA PRO A 357 -18.01 12.13 15.50
C PRO A 357 -19.29 11.44 15.96
N ASP A 358 -19.16 10.27 16.60
CA ASP A 358 -20.28 9.48 17.15
C ASP A 358 -21.38 9.12 16.12
N GLY A 359 -21.04 9.14 14.83
CA GLY A 359 -21.95 8.78 13.75
C GLY A 359 -22.33 7.30 13.77
N LEU A 360 -23.50 6.99 13.22
CA LEU A 360 -23.93 5.61 12.97
C LEU A 360 -23.21 5.05 11.73
N VAL A 361 -23.28 3.73 11.48
CA VAL A 361 -22.77 3.12 10.23
C VAL A 361 -23.30 3.88 9.00
N THR A 362 -24.57 4.30 9.06
CA THR A 362 -25.27 5.05 8.00
C THR A 362 -24.69 6.44 7.74
N ASP A 363 -23.92 7.02 8.68
CA ASP A 363 -23.21 8.28 8.48
C ASP A 363 -21.88 8.11 7.73
N ILE A 364 -21.38 6.87 7.62
CA ILE A 364 -20.13 6.57 6.94
C ILE A 364 -20.40 6.44 5.45
N GLN A 365 -20.01 7.48 4.71
CA GLN A 365 -20.10 7.49 3.26
C GLN A 365 -18.80 6.98 2.63
N LEU A 366 -18.93 5.91 1.86
CA LEU A 366 -17.90 5.36 0.98
C LEU A 366 -18.44 5.38 -0.44
N TYR A 367 -17.56 5.63 -1.39
CA TYR A 367 -17.88 5.74 -2.80
C TYR A 367 -17.13 4.67 -3.58
N ASP A 368 -17.79 4.08 -4.56
CA ASP A 368 -17.20 3.15 -5.52
C ASP A 368 -16.07 3.82 -6.30
N TRP A 369 -14.93 3.16 -6.40
CA TRP A 369 -13.73 3.70 -7.06
C TRP A 369 -13.92 4.02 -8.54
N ARG A 370 -14.74 3.25 -9.27
CA ARG A 370 -14.94 3.41 -10.71
C ARG A 370 -16.11 4.33 -11.03
N GLU A 371 -17.25 4.07 -10.40
CA GLU A 371 -18.53 4.71 -10.74
C GLU A 371 -18.84 5.93 -9.86
N ASN A 372 -18.05 6.19 -8.81
CA ASN A 372 -18.28 7.30 -7.87
C ASN A 372 -19.71 7.31 -7.30
N SER A 373 -20.26 6.12 -7.06
CA SER A 373 -21.58 5.91 -6.46
C SER A 373 -21.42 5.49 -5.00
N ASN A 374 -22.35 5.90 -4.13
CA ASN A 374 -22.37 5.51 -2.72
C ASN A 374 -23.45 4.44 -2.40
N ASP A 375 -24.15 3.96 -3.42
CA ASP A 375 -25.27 3.03 -3.33
C ASP A 375 -25.15 1.82 -4.29
N ARG A 376 -24.27 1.90 -5.29
CA ARG A 376 -23.97 0.85 -6.25
C ARG A 376 -22.45 0.70 -6.35
N PHE A 377 -21.98 -0.50 -6.08
CA PHE A 377 -20.55 -0.79 -6.04
C PHE A 377 -20.18 -1.76 -7.16
N THR A 378 -19.08 -1.47 -7.85
CA THR A 378 -18.59 -2.29 -8.95
C THR A 378 -18.03 -3.59 -8.37
N PRO A 379 -18.56 -4.77 -8.73
CA PRO A 379 -17.93 -6.02 -8.35
C PRO A 379 -16.61 -6.15 -9.10
N LEU A 380 -15.51 -6.27 -8.36
CA LEU A 380 -14.18 -6.49 -8.92
C LEU A 380 -13.76 -7.95 -8.73
N PHE A 381 -12.57 -8.31 -9.22
CA PHE A 381 -11.98 -9.60 -8.89
C PHE A 381 -11.70 -9.73 -7.38
N LEU A 382 -11.86 -10.93 -6.82
CA LEU A 382 -11.54 -11.19 -5.41
C LEU A 382 -10.02 -11.20 -5.17
N VAL A 383 -9.51 -10.26 -4.39
CA VAL A 383 -8.07 -10.14 -4.09
C VAL A 383 -7.69 -10.70 -2.72
N LYS A 384 -6.41 -11.02 -2.56
CA LYS A 384 -5.80 -11.33 -1.26
C LYS A 384 -5.40 -10.07 -0.53
N GLY A 385 -5.60 -10.06 0.78
CA GLY A 385 -5.18 -8.98 1.67
C GLY A 385 -5.90 -7.67 1.46
N THR A 386 -5.26 -6.58 1.86
CA THR A 386 -5.82 -5.23 1.82
C THR A 386 -4.76 -4.22 1.44
N VAL A 387 -5.17 -3.21 0.68
CA VAL A 387 -4.41 -1.98 0.45
C VAL A 387 -5.23 -0.80 0.94
N ALA A 388 -4.66 -0.01 1.85
CA ALA A 388 -5.24 1.24 2.32
C ALA A 388 -4.27 2.37 2.01
N THR A 389 -4.70 3.34 1.20
CA THR A 389 -3.88 4.50 0.80
C THR A 389 -4.55 5.79 1.24
N LEU A 390 -3.74 6.66 1.82
CA LEU A 390 -4.14 7.98 2.24
C LEU A 390 -3.32 9.01 1.46
N ILE A 391 -4.00 10.04 0.98
CA ILE A 391 -3.37 11.21 0.38
C ILE A 391 -3.49 12.34 1.39
N PHE A 392 -2.36 12.70 2.00
CA PHE A 392 -2.27 13.69 3.06
C PHE A 392 -1.65 14.98 2.51
N PRO A 393 -2.35 16.13 2.54
CA PRO A 393 -1.78 17.38 2.07
C PRO A 393 -0.70 17.88 3.02
N LEU A 394 0.47 18.21 2.47
CA LEU A 394 1.55 18.84 3.22
C LEU A 394 1.46 20.36 3.15
N MET A 395 0.76 20.90 2.16
CA MET A 395 0.48 22.33 2.04
C MET A 395 -0.97 22.61 2.43
N ARG A 396 -1.18 23.57 3.32
CA ARG A 396 -2.51 24.01 3.76
C ARG A 396 -2.76 25.43 3.29
N ARG A 397 -4.04 25.78 3.21
CA ARG A 397 -4.46 27.18 3.15
C ARG A 397 -3.91 27.94 4.36
N SER A 398 -3.33 29.10 4.15
CA SER A 398 -3.09 30.03 5.27
C SER A 398 -4.45 30.40 5.85
N ASN A 399 -4.68 30.20 7.15
CA ASN A 399 -5.89 30.72 7.79
C ASN A 399 -5.90 32.24 7.59
N VAL A 400 -6.91 32.75 6.88
CA VAL A 400 -7.23 34.18 6.84
C VAL A 400 -7.91 34.56 8.15
#